data_AF-A0A227IZA3-F1
#
_entry.id   AF-A0A227IZA3-F1
#
_cell.length_a   1.000
_cell.length_b   1.000
_cell.length_c   1.000
_cell.angle_alpha   90.00
_cell.angle_beta   90.00
_cell.angle_gamma   90.00
#
_symmetry.space_group_name_H-M   'P 1'
#
loop_
_entity.id
_entity.type
_entity.pdbx_description
1 polymer ?
#
loop_
_entity_poly.entity_id
_entity_poly.type
_entity_poly.pdbx_seq_one_letter_code
_entity_poly.pdbx_strand_id
1 'polypeptide(L)' 'MSKILPVVTACLLATTMGASASSIPEKASVCSGCHGQDGMGQPNIAPMIAGLNANYLNTQIELFLSGERQNVVM' A
#
# COMPACT_ATOMS: atom_id res chain seq x y z
N MET A 1 -6.52 38.50 30.07
CA MET A 1 -5.64 38.20 28.92
C MET A 1 -4.88 36.86 29.03
N SER A 2 -5.15 36.01 30.04
CA SER A 2 -4.30 34.85 30.37
C SER A 2 -5.08 33.51 30.44
N LYS A 3 -6.16 33.37 29.66
CA LYS A 3 -7.02 32.15 29.73
C LYS A 3 -7.26 31.45 28.39
N ILE A 4 -6.49 31.79 27.35
CA ILE A 4 -6.64 31.20 26.00
C ILE A 4 -5.60 30.09 25.73
N LEU A 5 -4.71 29.82 26.70
CA LEU A 5 -3.59 28.89 26.56
C LEU A 5 -3.93 27.39 26.81
N PRO A 6 -5.06 27.00 27.45
CA PRO A 6 -5.51 25.62 27.62
C PRO A 6 -5.40 24.65 26.47
N VAL A 7 -6.04 25.11 25.40
CA VAL A 7 -6.77 24.22 24.50
C VAL A 7 -5.92 23.82 23.31
N VAL A 8 -4.95 24.67 22.94
CA VAL A 8 -4.08 24.41 21.78
C VAL A 8 -3.03 23.33 22.09
N THR A 9 -2.65 23.15 23.37
CA THR A 9 -1.66 22.13 23.77
C THR A 9 -2.23 20.72 23.85
N ALA A 10 -3.54 20.55 24.05
CA ALA A 10 -4.17 19.22 24.21
C ALA A 10 -4.33 18.44 22.89
N CYS A 11 -4.24 19.10 21.73
CA CYS A 11 -4.41 18.46 20.43
C CYS A 11 -3.11 17.83 19.87
N LEU A 12 -1.95 18.14 20.46
CA LEU A 12 -0.65 17.63 19.97
C LEU A 12 -0.29 16.22 20.44
N LEU A 13 -1.05 15.60 21.36
CA LEU A 13 -0.71 14.29 21.93
C LEU A 13 -1.46 13.09 21.29
N ALA A 14 -2.29 13.29 20.27
CA ALA A 14 -3.22 12.25 19.81
C ALA A 14 -2.79 11.42 18.58
N THR A 15 -1.59 11.58 18.01
CA THR A 15 -1.27 11.01 16.67
C THR A 15 -0.42 9.73 16.64
N THR A 16 -0.16 9.03 17.73
CA THR A 16 0.50 7.70 17.66
C THR A 16 -0.51 6.56 17.52
N MET A 17 -1.43 6.64 16.54
CA MET A 17 -2.11 5.42 16.07
C MET A 17 -1.14 4.71 15.12
N GLY A 18 -0.31 3.84 15.69
CA GLY A 18 0.56 2.96 14.91
C GLY A 18 -0.29 2.09 13.99
N ALA A 19 -0.23 2.38 12.69
CA ALA A 19 -0.79 1.49 11.67
C ALA A 19 -0.07 0.15 11.79
N SER A 20 -0.77 -0.86 12.30
CA SER A 20 -0.23 -2.23 12.38
C SER A 20 -0.21 -2.78 10.96
N ALA A 21 0.98 -2.83 10.34
CA ALA A 21 1.15 -3.49 9.06
C ALA A 21 0.89 -4.99 9.26
N SER A 22 -0.18 -5.50 8.65
CA SER A 22 -0.46 -6.93 8.63
C SER A 22 0.61 -7.62 7.78
N SER A 23 1.11 -8.77 8.22
CA SER A 23 2.09 -9.54 7.44
C SER A 23 1.51 -9.93 6.09
N ILE A 24 2.29 -9.79 5.02
CA ILE A 24 1.91 -10.20 3.67
C ILE A 24 1.59 -11.72 3.69
N PRO A 25 0.47 -12.17 3.08
CA PRO A 25 0.19 -13.59 2.95
C PRO A 25 1.35 -14.33 2.29
N GLU A 26 1.65 -15.55 2.72
CA GLU A 26 2.82 -16.29 2.22
C GLU A 26 2.86 -16.41 0.69
N LYS A 27 1.69 -16.61 0.05
CA LYS A 27 1.56 -16.63 -1.42
C LYS A 27 1.89 -15.31 -2.09
N ALA A 28 1.70 -14.18 -1.42
CA ALA A 28 2.00 -12.85 -1.93
C ALA A 28 3.46 -12.43 -1.66
N SER A 29 4.26 -13.24 -0.97
CA SER A 29 5.68 -12.96 -0.74
C SER A 29 6.47 -12.83 -2.06
N VAL A 30 6.14 -13.62 -3.07
CA VAL A 30 6.79 -13.56 -4.40
C VAL A 30 6.58 -12.22 -5.10
N CYS A 31 5.44 -11.55 -4.84
CA CYS A 31 5.09 -10.27 -5.45
C CYS A 31 6.04 -9.16 -4.97
N SER A 32 6.54 -9.27 -3.73
CA SER A 32 7.42 -8.27 -3.12
C SER A 32 8.78 -8.15 -3.81
N GLY A 33 9.21 -9.18 -4.54
CA GLY A 33 10.50 -9.18 -5.25
C GLY A 33 10.61 -8.05 -6.28
N CYS A 34 9.50 -7.71 -6.95
CA CYS A 34 9.45 -6.61 -7.91
C CYS A 34 8.67 -5.40 -7.36
N HIS A 35 7.58 -5.64 -6.62
CA HIS A 35 6.68 -4.57 -6.16
C HIS A 35 7.07 -3.96 -4.81
N GLY A 36 8.19 -4.39 -4.21
CA GLY A 36 8.64 -3.92 -2.91
C GLY A 36 7.95 -4.62 -1.73
N GLN A 37 8.61 -4.62 -0.58
CA GLN A 37 8.15 -5.29 0.64
C GLN A 37 6.85 -4.68 1.20
N ASP A 38 6.59 -3.42 0.88
CA ASP A 38 5.39 -2.67 1.25
C ASP A 38 4.39 -2.56 0.09
N GLY A 39 4.70 -3.12 -1.09
CA GLY A 39 3.89 -3.01 -2.29
C GLY A 39 3.90 -1.61 -2.92
N MET A 40 4.82 -0.72 -2.54
CA MET A 40 4.90 0.64 -3.09
C MET A 40 5.45 0.72 -4.51
N GLY A 41 5.94 -0.40 -5.05
CA GLY A 41 6.56 -0.48 -6.37
C GLY A 41 8.00 0.03 -6.38
N GLN A 42 8.65 -0.19 -7.51
CA GLN A 42 9.99 0.30 -7.80
C GLN A 42 10.00 1.01 -9.15
N PRO A 43 10.57 2.23 -9.26
CA PRO A 43 10.62 2.97 -10.51
C PRO A 43 11.21 2.14 -11.66
N ASN A 44 10.52 2.13 -12.80
CA ASN A 44 10.89 1.38 -14.01
C ASN A 44 10.94 -0.14 -13.89
N ILE A 45 10.59 -0.72 -12.73
CA ILE A 45 10.59 -2.17 -12.50
C ILE A 45 9.16 -2.67 -12.36
N ALA A 46 8.42 -2.18 -11.37
CA ALA A 46 7.05 -2.59 -11.13
C ALA A 46 6.25 -1.48 -10.42
N PRO A 47 4.96 -1.31 -10.75
CA PRO A 47 4.13 -0.28 -10.17
C PRO A 47 3.75 -0.58 -8.72
N MET A 48 3.23 0.43 -8.02
CA MET A 48 2.58 0.28 -6.73
C MET A 48 1.35 -0.63 -6.82
N ILE A 49 1.21 -1.56 -5.88
CA ILE A 49 0.02 -2.39 -5.65
C ILE A 49 -0.61 -2.16 -4.27
N ALA A 50 0.14 -1.53 -3.35
CA ALA A 50 -0.35 -1.16 -2.03
C ALA A 50 -1.55 -0.20 -2.12
N GLY A 51 -2.58 -0.47 -1.31
CA GLY A 51 -3.78 0.37 -1.23
C GLY A 51 -4.72 0.29 -2.44
N LEU A 52 -4.40 -0.52 -3.46
CA LEU A 52 -5.31 -0.75 -4.57
C LEU A 52 -6.50 -1.62 -4.16
N ASN A 53 -7.63 -1.41 -4.82
CA ASN A 53 -8.83 -2.20 -4.59
C ASN A 53 -8.59 -3.68 -4.93
N ALA A 54 -9.06 -4.59 -4.08
CA ALA A 54 -8.85 -6.03 -4.25
C ALA A 54 -9.47 -6.57 -5.56
N ASN A 55 -10.66 -6.09 -5.96
CA ASN A 55 -11.28 -6.50 -7.22
C ASN A 55 -10.46 -6.02 -8.42
N TYR A 56 -9.93 -4.78 -8.34
CA TYR A 56 -9.05 -4.27 -9.39
C TYR A 56 -7.82 -5.16 -9.57
N LEU A 57 -7.13 -5.48 -8.48
CA LEU A 57 -5.97 -6.37 -8.52
C LEU A 57 -6.31 -7.73 -9.11
N ASN A 58 -7.43 -8.34 -8.69
CA ASN A 58 -7.87 -9.62 -9.22
C ASN A 58 -8.13 -9.56 -10.73
N THR A 59 -8.88 -8.55 -11.19
CA THR A 59 -9.13 -8.36 -12.62
C THR A 59 -7.84 -8.13 -13.42
N GLN A 60 -6.88 -7.36 -12.90
CA GLN A 60 -5.61 -7.18 -13.61
C GLN A 60 -4.83 -8.49 -13.73
N ILE A 61 -4.81 -9.31 -12.69
CA ILE A 61 -4.17 -10.64 -12.72
C ILE A 61 -4.87 -11.54 -13.76
N GLU A 62 -6.20 -11.58 -13.77
CA GLU A 62 -6.97 -12.35 -14.75
C GLU A 62 -6.69 -11.91 -16.19
N LEU A 63 -6.54 -10.61 -16.44
CA LEU A 63 -6.21 -10.07 -17.76
C LEU A 63 -4.79 -10.44 -18.22
N PHE A 64 -3.83 -10.51 -17.30
CA PHE A 64 -2.49 -11.03 -17.62
C PHE A 64 -2.54 -12.53 -17.94
N LEU A 65 -3.28 -13.32 -17.15
CA LEU A 65 -3.44 -14.75 -17.36
C LEU A 65 -4.16 -15.09 -18.68
N SER A 66 -5.14 -14.27 -19.08
CA SER A 66 -5.86 -14.45 -20.36
C SER A 66 -5.07 -13.97 -21.57
N GLY A 67 -4.02 -13.16 -21.35
CA GLY A 67 -3.25 -12.52 -22.41
C GLY A 67 -3.91 -11.28 -23.04
N GLU A 68 -5.04 -10.83 -22.48
CA GLU A 68 -5.72 -9.58 -22.89
C GLU A 68 -4.93 -8.34 -22.45
N ARG A 69 -4.22 -8.46 -21.32
CA ARG A 69 -3.17 -7.52 -20.91
C ARG A 69 -1.81 -8.18 -21.11
N GLN A 70 -0.94 -7.53 -21.87
CA GLN A 70 0.40 -8.06 -22.16
C GLN A 70 1.46 -7.15 -21.56
N ASN A 71 2.42 -7.73 -20.87
CA ASN A 71 3.66 -7.10 -20.51
C ASN A 71 4.79 -8.15 -20.63
N VAL A 72 6.01 -7.70 -20.92
CA VAL A 72 7.14 -8.62 -21.12
C VAL A 72 7.64 -9.25 -19.82
N VAL A 73 7.21 -8.73 -18.67
CA VAL A 73 7.58 -9.22 -17.32
C VAL A 73 6.39 -9.87 -16.62
N MET A 74 5.19 -9.30 -16.75
CA MET A 74 3.93 -9.77 -16.13
C MET A 74 2.93 -10.22 -17.20
#